data_AF-A0A847YMI5-F1
#
_entry.id   AF-A0A847YMI5-F1
#
_cell.length_a   1.000
_cell.length_b   1.000
_cell.length_c   1.000
_cell.angle_alpha   90.00
_cell.angle_beta   90.00
_cell.angle_gamma   90.00
#
_symmetry.space_group_name_H-M   'P 1'
#
loop_
_entity.id
_entity.type
_entity.pdbx_description
1 polymer ?
#
loop_
_entity_poly.entity_id
_entity_poly.type
_entity_poly.pdbx_seq_one_letter_code
_entity_poly.pdbx_strand_id
1 'polypeptide(L)'
;MTRQEYQQTLQQEKKILDEIIDNTTRQIRFIHGQHRSWNGLLRLLKARERLFQRLATLLIQQADRGHKSEDEISECLLADIRRARQKIRELQREAVAAALAERNNLAGKLGGIRVTQTIRNTYIGRWYQGLSRGFSRQA
;
A
#
# COMPACT_ATOMS: atom_id res chain seq x y z
N MET A 1 -4.67 18.87 -31.93
CA MET A 1 -5.66 18.85 -30.82
C MET A 1 -6.18 20.26 -30.65
N THR A 2 -7.47 20.47 -30.39
CA THR A 2 -7.97 21.82 -30.12
C THR A 2 -7.54 22.27 -28.71
N ARG A 3 -7.49 23.58 -28.45
CA ARG A 3 -7.17 24.13 -27.12
C ARG A 3 -8.09 23.58 -26.02
N GLN A 4 -9.37 23.42 -26.33
CA GLN A 4 -10.36 22.85 -25.41
C GLN A 4 -10.08 21.37 -25.12
N GLU A 5 -9.75 20.57 -26.15
CA GLU A 5 -9.34 19.17 -25.96
C GLU A 5 -8.08 19.06 -25.08
N TYR A 6 -7.11 19.96 -25.26
CA TYR A 6 -5.90 20.01 -24.42
C TYR A 6 -6.21 20.26 -22.96
N GLN A 7 -6.99 21.29 -22.67
CA GLN A 7 -7.41 21.57 -21.31
C GLN A 7 -8.20 20.41 -20.69
N GLN A 8 -9.08 19.76 -21.45
CA GLN A 8 -9.82 18.58 -21.00
C GLN A 8 -8.88 17.42 -20.67
N THR A 9 -7.86 17.16 -21.49
CA THR A 9 -6.88 16.09 -21.19
C THR A 9 -6.08 16.38 -19.92
N LEU A 10 -5.68 17.64 -19.67
CA LEU A 10 -5.01 18.03 -18.43
C LEU A 10 -5.92 17.87 -17.21
N GLN A 11 -7.20 18.24 -17.33
CA GLN A 11 -8.18 18.02 -16.26
C GLN A 11 -8.40 16.53 -15.97
N GLN A 12 -8.46 15.70 -17.01
CA GLN A 12 -8.55 14.25 -16.85
C GLN A 12 -7.31 13.67 -16.17
N GLU A 13 -6.12 14.15 -16.53
CA GLU A 13 -4.88 13.75 -15.89
C GLU A 13 -4.89 14.11 -14.40
N LYS A 14 -5.20 15.37 -14.07
CA LYS A 14 -5.31 15.83 -12.68
C LYS A 14 -6.28 14.97 -11.88
N LYS A 15 -7.47 14.68 -12.45
CA LYS A 15 -8.47 13.82 -11.80
C LYS A 15 -7.94 12.43 -11.48
N ILE A 16 -7.21 11.80 -12.41
CA ILE A 16 -6.61 10.47 -12.17
C ILE A 16 -5.55 10.56 -11.07
N LEU A 17 -4.74 11.63 -11.05
CA LEU A 17 -3.74 11.84 -10.00
C LEU A 17 -4.38 12.02 -8.62
N ASP A 18 -5.47 12.78 -8.52
CA ASP A 18 -6.23 12.95 -7.28
C ASP A 18 -6.82 11.61 -6.80
N GLU A 19 -7.38 10.80 -7.71
CA GLU A 19 -7.85 9.44 -7.39
C GLU A 19 -6.71 8.53 -6.88
N ILE A 20 -5.49 8.67 -7.41
CA ILE A 20 -4.30 7.93 -6.93
C ILE A 20 -3.89 8.40 -5.54
N ILE A 21 -3.91 9.71 -5.27
CA ILE A 21 -3.61 10.30 -3.96
C ILE A 21 -4.57 9.76 -2.91
N ASP A 22 -5.88 9.82 -3.19
CA ASP A 22 -6.92 9.33 -2.31
C ASP A 22 -6.78 7.83 -2.02
N ASN A 23 -6.53 7.03 -3.07
CA ASN A 23 -6.33 5.61 -2.92
C ASN A 23 -5.09 5.31 -2.06
N THR A 24 -3.97 5.96 -2.32
CA THR A 24 -2.71 5.75 -1.58
C THR A 24 -2.86 6.16 -0.12
N THR A 25 -3.57 7.25 0.16
CA THR A 25 -3.88 7.70 1.53
C THR A 25 -4.78 6.70 2.26
N ARG A 26 -5.74 6.07 1.57
CA ARG A 26 -6.52 4.96 2.14
C ARG A 26 -5.64 3.75 2.42
N GLN A 27 -4.73 3.37 1.50
CA GLN A 27 -3.80 2.25 1.71
C GLN A 27 -2.95 2.43 2.97
N ILE A 28 -2.38 3.63 3.17
CA ILE A 28 -1.59 3.97 4.36
C ILE A 28 -2.41 3.77 5.64
N ARG A 29 -3.67 4.25 5.68
CA ARG A 29 -4.58 4.03 6.83
C ARG A 29 -4.84 2.55 7.10
N PHE A 30 -5.02 1.75 6.06
CA PHE A 30 -5.17 0.29 6.20
C PHE A 30 -3.90 -0.37 6.77
N ILE A 31 -2.72 0.05 6.31
CA ILE A 31 -1.42 -0.49 6.74
C ILE A 31 -1.17 -0.18 8.22
N HIS A 32 -1.49 1.03 8.68
CA HIS A 32 -1.35 1.42 10.09
C HIS A 32 -2.36 0.75 11.04
N GLY A 33 -3.12 -0.24 10.57
CA GLY A 33 -3.95 -1.09 11.43
C GLY A 33 -5.30 -0.51 11.79
N GLN A 34 -5.75 0.57 11.13
CA GLN A 34 -7.12 1.10 11.32
C GLN A 34 -8.19 0.15 10.74
N HIS A 35 -7.82 -0.79 9.85
CA HIS A 35 -8.74 -1.75 9.26
C HIS A 35 -8.10 -3.14 9.10
N ARG A 36 -8.71 -4.17 9.73
CA ARG A 36 -8.17 -5.54 9.82
C ARG A 36 -8.45 -6.45 8.61
N SER A 37 -9.04 -5.95 7.52
CA SER A 37 -9.38 -6.79 6.37
C SER A 37 -8.33 -6.72 5.26
N TRP A 38 -7.53 -7.79 5.13
CA TRP A 38 -6.59 -7.98 4.03
C TRP A 38 -7.25 -7.86 2.65
N ASN A 39 -8.52 -8.28 2.54
CA ASN A 39 -9.32 -8.16 1.33
C ASN A 39 -9.56 -6.69 0.93
N GLY A 40 -9.69 -5.79 1.91
CA GLY A 40 -9.84 -4.35 1.68
C GLY A 40 -8.58 -3.73 1.09
N LEU A 41 -7.41 -4.06 1.65
CA LEU A 41 -6.12 -3.61 1.13
C LEU A 41 -5.86 -4.14 -0.29
N LEU A 42 -6.17 -5.41 -0.54
CA LEU A 42 -6.00 -6.02 -1.87
C LEU A 42 -6.88 -5.35 -2.94
N ARG A 43 -8.11 -4.97 -2.59
CA ARG A 43 -9.00 -4.19 -3.48
C ARG A 43 -8.42 -2.81 -3.78
N LEU A 44 -7.86 -2.13 -2.78
CA LEU A 44 -7.22 -0.83 -2.98
C LEU A 44 -5.99 -0.93 -3.89
N LEU A 45 -5.17 -1.97 -3.74
CA LEU A 45 -4.01 -2.22 -4.61
C LEU A 45 -4.42 -2.45 -6.07
N LYS A 46 -5.42 -3.31 -6.31
CA LYS A 46 -5.97 -3.54 -7.66
C LYS A 46 -6.57 -2.28 -8.27
N ALA A 47 -7.29 -1.49 -7.47
CA ALA A 47 -7.84 -0.22 -7.94
C ALA A 47 -6.73 0.76 -8.33
N ARG A 48 -5.64 0.81 -7.56
CA ARG A 48 -4.49 1.66 -7.84
C ARG A 48 -3.75 1.25 -9.12
N GLU A 49 -3.58 -0.05 -9.34
CA GLU A 49 -3.00 -0.57 -10.58
C GLU A 49 -3.80 -0.11 -11.82
N ARG A 50 -5.14 -0.20 -11.76
CA ARG A 50 -6.02 0.28 -12.83
C ARG A 50 -5.89 1.80 -13.06
N LEU A 51 -5.73 2.58 -12.00
CA LEU A 51 -5.51 4.03 -12.11
C LEU A 51 -4.19 4.35 -12.80
N PHE A 52 -3.11 3.62 -12.49
CA PHE A 52 -1.82 3.79 -13.17
C PHE A 52 -1.89 3.36 -14.64
N GLN A 53 -2.59 2.28 -14.96
CA GLN A 53 -2.82 1.88 -16.35
C GLN A 53 -3.56 2.97 -17.12
N ARG A 54 -4.63 3.53 -16.53
CA ARG A 54 -5.40 4.62 -17.12
C ARG A 54 -4.57 5.88 -17.33
N LEU A 55 -3.74 6.23 -16.35
CA LEU A 55 -2.79 7.35 -16.45
C LEU A 55 -1.79 7.12 -17.58
N ALA A 56 -1.20 5.91 -17.67
CA ALA A 56 -0.26 5.56 -18.72
C ALA A 56 -0.89 5.66 -20.11
N THR A 57 -2.09 5.13 -20.30
CA THR A 57 -2.84 5.26 -21.57
C THR A 57 -3.07 6.72 -21.94
N LEU A 58 -3.47 7.56 -20.96
CA LEU A 58 -3.67 8.99 -21.20
C LEU A 58 -2.37 9.70 -21.59
N LEU A 59 -1.26 9.40 -20.91
CA LEU A 59 0.05 9.99 -21.22
C LEU A 59 0.57 9.58 -22.60
N ILE A 60 0.35 8.33 -23.03
CA ILE A 60 0.68 7.88 -24.39
C ILE A 60 -0.13 8.68 -25.41
N GLN A 61 -1.45 8.81 -25.21
CA GLN A 61 -2.32 9.60 -26.09
C GLN A 61 -1.93 11.08 -26.16
N GLN A 62 -1.37 11.64 -25.09
CA GLN A 62 -0.87 13.01 -25.05
C GLN A 62 0.49 13.16 -25.76
N ALA A 63 1.40 12.19 -25.60
CA ALA A 63 2.74 12.22 -26.17
C ALA A 63 2.70 12.28 -27.70
N ASP A 64 1.77 11.55 -28.32
CA ASP A 64 1.57 11.52 -29.78
C ASP A 64 1.05 12.86 -30.34
N ARG A 65 0.64 13.81 -29.49
CA ARG A 65 -0.09 15.02 -29.89
C ARG A 65 0.66 16.33 -29.70
N GLY A 66 1.91 16.29 -29.22
CA GLY A 66 2.91 17.37 -29.31
C GLY A 66 2.39 18.81 -29.25
N HIS A 67 1.80 19.23 -28.12
CA HIS A 67 1.38 20.63 -27.92
C HIS A 67 2.21 21.32 -26.82
N LYS A 68 2.68 22.52 -27.15
CA LYS A 68 3.22 23.48 -26.18
C LYS A 68 2.06 24.29 -25.60
N SER A 69 2.08 24.48 -24.28
CA SER A 69 1.12 25.32 -23.57
C SER A 69 1.41 26.79 -23.89
N GLU A 70 0.41 27.50 -24.40
CA GLU A 70 0.47 28.94 -24.70
C GLU A 70 -0.48 29.76 -23.79
N ASP A 71 -1.13 29.11 -22.81
CA ASP A 71 -2.22 29.68 -22.02
C ASP A 71 -1.98 29.54 -20.50
N GLU A 72 -2.21 30.63 -19.76
CA GLU A 72 -2.03 30.71 -18.30
C GLU A 72 -2.85 29.65 -17.54
N ILE A 73 -4.07 29.35 -18.02
CA ILE A 73 -4.93 28.32 -17.40
C ILE A 73 -4.28 26.93 -17.51
N SER A 74 -3.68 26.63 -18.66
CA SER A 74 -3.01 25.36 -18.91
C SER A 74 -1.71 25.26 -18.11
N GLU A 75 -0.96 26.36 -17.96
CA GLU A 75 0.20 26.44 -17.08
C GLU A 75 -0.16 26.19 -15.61
N CYS A 76 -1.26 26.77 -15.11
CA CYS A 76 -1.74 26.54 -13.75
C CYS A 76 -2.09 25.07 -13.52
N LEU A 77 -2.81 24.44 -14.46
CA LEU A 77 -3.11 23.01 -14.40
C LEU A 77 -1.85 22.14 -14.43
N LEU A 78 -0.86 22.49 -15.24
CA LEU A 78 0.42 21.79 -15.28
C LEU A 78 1.19 21.90 -13.96
N ALA A 79 1.20 23.08 -13.33
CA ALA A 79 1.80 23.27 -12.02
C ALA A 79 1.12 22.39 -10.96
N ASP A 80 -0.20 22.32 -10.98
CA ASP A 80 -0.99 21.45 -10.11
C ASP A 80 -0.73 19.96 -10.34
N ILE A 81 -0.64 19.54 -11.60
CA ILE A 81 -0.26 18.17 -11.98
C ILE A 81 1.14 17.83 -11.45
N ARG A 82 2.11 18.75 -11.57
CA ARG A 82 3.47 18.56 -11.03
C ARG A 82 3.43 18.39 -9.51
N ARG A 83 2.67 19.22 -8.80
CA ARG A 83 2.47 19.10 -7.34
C ARG A 83 1.82 17.77 -6.96
N ALA A 84 0.78 17.34 -7.67
CA ALA A 84 0.11 16.07 -7.42
C ALA A 84 1.05 14.88 -7.65
N ARG A 85 1.84 14.87 -8.73
CA ARG A 85 2.87 13.85 -9.00
C ARG A 85 3.92 13.79 -7.89
N GLN A 86 4.37 14.94 -7.41
CA GLN A 86 5.31 15.01 -6.29
C GLN A 86 4.68 14.43 -5.00
N LYS A 87 3.43 14.80 -4.70
CA LYS A 87 2.70 14.26 -3.55
C LYS A 87 2.51 12.75 -3.62
N ILE A 88 2.23 12.20 -4.81
CA ILE A 88 2.14 10.75 -5.01
C ILE A 88 3.46 10.05 -4.68
N ARG A 89 4.61 10.63 -5.06
CA ARG A 89 5.94 10.06 -4.73
C ARG A 89 6.19 10.06 -3.23
N GLU A 90 5.80 11.12 -2.53
CA GLU A 90 5.92 11.20 -1.07
C GLU A 90 5.04 10.16 -0.39
N LEU A 91 3.77 10.07 -0.77
CA LEU A 91 2.83 9.08 -0.24
C LEU A 91 3.28 7.64 -0.57
N GLN A 92 3.92 7.41 -1.72
CA GLN A 92 4.52 6.12 -2.05
C GLN A 92 5.62 5.72 -1.07
N ARG A 93 6.54 6.63 -0.77
CA ARG A 93 7.61 6.40 0.19
C ARG A 93 7.06 6.11 1.58
N GLU A 94 6.07 6.89 2.00
CA GLU A 94 5.37 6.70 3.27
C GLU A 94 4.67 5.33 3.34
N ALA A 95 3.90 4.97 2.31
CA ALA A 95 3.21 3.67 2.25
C ALA A 95 4.17 2.48 2.34
N VAL A 96 5.33 2.56 1.67
CA VAL A 96 6.36 1.51 1.74
C VAL A 96 6.98 1.44 3.13
N ALA A 97 7.33 2.59 3.72
CA ALA A 97 7.87 2.65 5.07
C ALA A 97 6.88 2.07 6.10
N ALA A 98 5.60 2.45 6.01
CA ALA A 98 4.53 1.92 6.85
C ALA A 98 4.38 0.40 6.69
N ALA A 99 4.42 -0.12 5.45
CA ALA A 99 4.29 -1.55 5.20
C ALA A 99 5.47 -2.35 5.78
N LEU A 100 6.70 -1.81 5.67
CA LEU A 100 7.88 -2.42 6.27
C LEU A 100 7.81 -2.42 7.80
N ALA A 101 7.36 -1.31 8.40
CA ALA A 101 7.17 -1.22 9.85
C ALA A 101 6.15 -2.26 10.34
N GLU A 102 5.00 -2.39 9.66
CA GLU A 102 3.98 -3.36 10.06
C GLU A 102 4.43 -4.81 9.83
N ARG A 103 5.19 -5.08 8.75
CA ARG A 103 5.81 -6.40 8.54
C ARG A 103 6.72 -6.77 9.70
N ASN A 104 7.57 -5.86 10.15
CA ASN A 104 8.49 -6.09 11.26
C ASN A 104 7.74 -6.28 12.58
N ASN A 105 6.67 -5.52 12.81
CA ASN A 105 5.77 -5.67 13.95
C ASN A 105 5.13 -7.08 14.00
N LEU A 106 4.58 -7.54 12.87
CA LEU A 106 4.01 -8.89 12.75
C LEU A 106 5.06 -9.99 12.97
N ALA A 107 6.27 -9.83 12.44
CA ALA A 107 7.37 -10.76 12.66
C ALA A 107 7.74 -10.85 14.16
N GLY A 108 7.80 -9.72 14.86
CA GLY A 108 8.03 -9.66 16.30
C GLY A 108 6.94 -10.38 17.10
N LYS A 109 5.66 -10.13 16.77
CA LYS A 109 4.51 -10.82 17.40
C LYS A 109 4.58 -12.34 17.19
N LEU A 110 4.86 -12.80 15.97
CA LEU A 110 5.01 -14.22 15.67
C LEU A 110 6.18 -14.85 16.43
N GLY A 111 7.29 -14.13 16.60
CA GLY A 111 8.41 -14.55 17.45
C GLY A 111 7.97 -14.78 18.89
N GLY A 112 7.23 -13.83 19.47
CA GLY A 112 6.66 -13.96 20.82
C GLY A 112 5.72 -15.15 20.98
N ILE A 113 4.86 -15.41 19.98
CA ILE A 113 3.96 -16.58 19.97
C ILE A 113 4.79 -17.87 19.94
N ARG A 114 5.81 -17.95 19.08
CA ARG A 114 6.71 -19.12 19.01
C ARG A 114 7.40 -19.38 20.34
N VAL A 115 7.96 -18.35 20.97
CA VAL A 115 8.60 -18.46 22.30
C VAL A 115 7.60 -18.97 23.34
N THR A 116 6.39 -18.40 23.37
CA THR A 116 5.32 -18.82 24.28
C THR A 116 4.96 -20.29 24.06
N GLN A 117 4.87 -20.72 22.80
CA GLN A 117 4.53 -22.09 22.44
C GLN A 117 5.67 -23.06 22.78
N THR A 118 6.94 -22.66 22.59
CA THR A 118 8.10 -23.42 23.05
C THR A 118 8.08 -23.58 24.56
N ILE A 119 7.91 -22.50 25.33
CA ILE A 119 7.83 -22.56 26.80
C ILE A 119 6.69 -23.49 27.23
N ARG A 120 5.49 -23.33 26.66
CA ARG A 120 4.33 -24.19 26.93
C ARG A 120 4.66 -25.66 26.66
N ASN A 121 5.24 -25.97 25.51
CA ASN A 121 5.57 -27.34 25.12
C ASN A 121 6.68 -27.93 25.99
N THR A 122 7.70 -27.14 26.35
CA THR A 122 8.77 -27.57 27.26
C THR A 122 8.23 -27.85 28.65
N TYR A 123 7.36 -26.98 29.19
CA TYR A 123 6.73 -27.22 30.48
C TYR A 123 5.83 -28.46 30.45
N ILE A 124 4.88 -28.55 29.50
CA ILE A 124 3.98 -29.71 29.38
C ILE A 124 4.78 -31.02 29.18
N GLY A 125 5.80 -31.02 28.32
CA GLY A 125 6.63 -32.19 28.05
C GLY A 125 7.47 -32.62 29.25
N ARG A 126 7.98 -31.67 30.06
CA ARG A 126 8.77 -31.96 31.26
C ARG A 126 7.92 -32.56 32.39
N TRP A 127 6.67 -32.10 32.54
CA TRP A 127 5.72 -32.67 33.49
C TRP A 127 5.23 -34.06 33.08
N TYR A 128 4.99 -34.29 31.78
CA TYR A 128 4.64 -35.63 31.27
C TYR A 128 5.79 -36.64 31.43
N GLN A 129 7.04 -36.26 31.14
CA GLN A 129 8.19 -37.15 31.32
C GLN A 129 8.47 -37.53 32.79
N GLY A 130 8.15 -36.64 33.74
CA GLY A 130 8.26 -36.93 35.17
C GLY A 130 7.21 -37.94 35.66
N LEU A 131 5.98 -37.84 35.15
CA LEU A 131 4.90 -38.79 35.46
C LEU A 131 5.15 -40.17 34.83
N SER A 132 5.64 -40.24 33.59
CA SER A 132 5.90 -41.53 32.92
C SER A 132 7.06 -42.33 33.53
N ARG A 133 8.05 -41.67 34.15
CA ARG A 133 9.19 -42.35 34.79
C ARG A 133 8.90 -42.83 36.23
N GLY A 134 7.80 -42.38 36.84
CA GLY A 134 7.39 -42.79 38.19
C GLY A 134 6.59 -44.09 38.25
N PHE A 135 5.98 -44.52 37.14
CA PHE A 135 5.10 -45.70 37.10
C PHE A 135 5.75 -46.99 36.56
N SER A 136 7.06 -46.99 36.27
CA SER A 136 7.76 -48.15 35.70
C SER A 136 8.76 -48.82 36.67
N ARG A 137 8.62 -48.60 37.98
CA ARG A 137 9.39 -49.31 39.02
C ARG A 137 8.46 -49.89 40.07
N GLN A 138 7.65 -50.86 39.68
CA GLN A 138 7.00 -51.85 40.56
C GLN A 138 6.29 -52.87 39.66
N ALA A 139 7.06 -53.83 39.16
CA ALA A 139 6.58 -55.13 38.68
C ALA A 139 7.64 -56.15 39.08
#